data_AF-A0A7X9CKN5-F1
#
_entry.id   AF-A0A7X9CKN5-F1
#
_cell.length_a   1.000
_cell.length_b   1.000
_cell.length_c   1.000
_cell.angle_alpha   90.00
_cell.angle_beta   90.00
_cell.angle_gamma   90.00
#
_symmetry.space_group_name_H-M   'P 1'
#
loop_
_entity.id
_entity.type
_entity.pdbx_description
1 polymer ?
#
loop_
_entity_poly.entity_id
_entity_poly.type
_entity_poly.pdbx_seq_one_letter_code
_entity_poly.pdbx_strand_id
1 'polypeptide(L)'
;MKNCLFLVAMTFFMLNVHAQSLNLSRDVFLPGEAIEIAFTAPATYASNAWVGIIPSSVPHGSEVENDKHDISYVYLSNRSSGVLKFTAPKQTGRFDFRMHDTDSNGKEVASVSFEVRNQIPTSVTVVKESNVENPVLWLADLQFTPGQEIKLHYKTPSWVRTNAWIGIIPANIPHGSEAENDRHDLKYQYVKSSADGVLTFNAPSNPGNYSFRMHDSDANGKEISNIGFTVK
;
A
#
# COMPACT_ATOMS: atom_id res chain seq x y z
N MET A 1 -17.58 -61.43 23.74
CA MET A 1 -17.62 -61.13 22.29
C MET A 1 -17.04 -59.74 22.11
N LYS A 2 -16.02 -59.61 21.26
CA LYS A 2 -15.16 -58.42 21.15
C LYS A 2 -15.89 -57.27 20.45
N ASN A 3 -15.84 -56.08 21.05
CA ASN A 3 -16.20 -54.82 20.42
C ASN A 3 -15.36 -54.59 19.16
N CYS A 4 -16.01 -54.24 18.04
CA CYS A 4 -15.33 -53.71 16.87
C CYS A 4 -15.92 -52.33 16.58
N LEU A 5 -15.28 -51.29 17.10
CA LEU A 5 -15.60 -49.90 16.81
C LEU A 5 -14.77 -49.50 15.59
N PHE A 6 -15.41 -49.32 14.44
CA PHE A 6 -14.77 -48.77 13.24
C PHE A 6 -14.49 -47.29 13.46
N LEU A 7 -13.22 -46.92 13.59
CA LEU A 7 -12.78 -45.54 13.59
C LEU A 7 -12.64 -45.07 12.13
N VAL A 8 -13.59 -44.27 11.64
CA VAL A 8 -13.44 -43.58 10.36
C VAL A 8 -12.54 -42.38 10.60
N ALA A 9 -11.26 -42.49 10.23
CA ALA A 9 -10.34 -41.36 10.22
C ALA A 9 -10.75 -40.41 9.07
N MET A 10 -11.55 -39.40 9.40
CA MET A 10 -11.89 -38.32 8.49
C MET A 10 -10.69 -37.37 8.43
N THR A 11 -9.76 -37.64 7.51
CA THR A 11 -8.69 -36.70 7.15
C THR A 11 -9.33 -35.43 6.61
N PHE A 12 -9.36 -34.38 7.44
CA PHE A 12 -9.59 -33.02 6.98
C PHE A 12 -8.42 -32.62 6.09
N PHE A 13 -8.60 -32.69 4.77
CA PHE A 13 -7.79 -31.92 3.84
C PHE A 13 -8.08 -30.44 4.14
N MET A 14 -7.19 -29.78 4.88
CA MET A 14 -7.16 -28.32 4.92
C MET A 14 -6.86 -27.86 3.50
N LEU A 15 -7.91 -27.53 2.74
CA LEU A 15 -7.79 -26.76 1.52
C LEU A 15 -7.18 -25.43 1.94
N ASN A 16 -5.87 -25.26 1.73
CA ASN A 16 -5.23 -23.96 1.73
C ASN A 16 -5.81 -23.18 0.54
N VAL A 17 -6.98 -22.57 0.74
CA VAL A 17 -7.50 -21.51 -0.12
C VAL A 17 -6.51 -20.36 -0.02
N HIS A 18 -5.55 -20.33 -0.94
CA HIS A 18 -4.73 -19.16 -1.13
C HIS A 18 -5.68 -18.06 -1.60
N ALA A 19 -5.99 -17.13 -0.70
CA ALA A 19 -6.80 -15.97 -1.03
C ALA A 19 -6.16 -15.23 -2.21
N GLN A 20 -6.98 -14.75 -3.15
CA GLN A 20 -6.52 -13.89 -4.22
C GLN A 20 -5.94 -12.60 -3.63
N SER A 21 -4.80 -12.16 -4.14
CA SER A 21 -4.17 -10.92 -3.66
C SER A 21 -3.29 -10.30 -4.73
N LEU A 22 -3.11 -8.99 -4.60
CA LEU A 22 -2.18 -8.17 -5.37
C LEU A 22 -1.36 -7.35 -4.38
N ASN A 23 -0.03 -7.31 -4.56
CA ASN A 23 0.88 -6.63 -3.66
C ASN A 23 1.95 -5.86 -4.43
N LEU A 24 2.07 -4.57 -4.11
CA LEU A 24 3.09 -3.67 -4.62
C LEU A 24 4.06 -3.31 -3.50
N SER A 25 5.34 -3.19 -3.83
CA SER A 25 6.37 -2.73 -2.88
C SER A 25 6.30 -1.22 -2.60
N ARG A 26 5.67 -0.45 -3.49
CA ARG A 26 5.40 1.00 -3.37
C ARG A 26 4.25 1.38 -4.30
N ASP A 27 3.70 2.56 -4.11
CA ASP A 27 2.48 3.04 -4.74
C ASP A 27 2.67 4.30 -5.61
N VAL A 28 3.89 4.78 -5.82
CA VAL A 28 4.18 5.92 -6.71
C VAL A 28 5.26 5.56 -7.71
N PHE A 29 5.04 5.83 -9.00
CA PHE A 29 5.94 5.50 -10.11
C PHE A 29 6.14 6.69 -11.06
N LEU A 30 7.28 6.74 -11.76
CA LEU A 30 7.49 7.67 -12.87
C LEU A 30 6.76 7.19 -14.14
N PRO A 31 6.41 8.10 -15.07
CA PRO A 31 5.93 7.75 -16.39
C PRO A 31 6.86 6.74 -17.10
N GLY A 32 6.31 5.61 -17.53
CA GLY A 32 7.08 4.58 -18.25
C GLY A 32 8.02 3.75 -17.38
N GLU A 33 7.97 3.89 -16.05
CA GLU A 33 8.76 3.07 -15.13
C GLU A 33 8.30 1.61 -15.11
N ALA A 34 9.24 0.67 -14.95
CA ALA A 34 8.89 -0.74 -14.76
C ALA A 34 8.26 -0.99 -13.38
N ILE A 35 7.14 -1.70 -13.36
CA ILE A 35 6.42 -2.07 -12.15
C ILE A 35 6.43 -3.60 -12.01
N GLU A 36 6.81 -4.09 -10.83
CA GLU A 36 6.66 -5.49 -10.45
C GLU A 36 5.55 -5.61 -9.42
N ILE A 37 4.58 -6.49 -9.68
CA ILE A 37 3.46 -6.75 -8.79
C ILE A 37 3.40 -8.23 -8.44
N ALA A 38 3.43 -8.54 -7.15
CA ALA A 38 3.26 -9.89 -6.66
C ALA A 38 1.77 -10.23 -6.61
N PHE A 39 1.42 -11.46 -6.96
CA PHE A 39 0.03 -11.92 -6.92
C PHE A 39 -0.10 -13.32 -6.35
N THR A 40 -1.29 -13.61 -5.82
CA THR A 40 -1.81 -14.96 -5.59
C THR A 40 -3.20 -15.08 -6.22
N ALA A 41 -3.54 -16.25 -6.73
CA ALA A 41 -4.81 -16.53 -7.37
C ALA A 41 -5.26 -17.98 -7.09
N PRO A 42 -6.56 -18.21 -6.86
CA PRO A 42 -7.13 -19.55 -6.81
C PRO A 42 -6.85 -20.34 -8.09
N ALA A 43 -6.51 -21.62 -7.93
CA ALA A 43 -6.32 -22.54 -9.06
C ALA A 43 -7.61 -22.80 -9.87
N THR A 44 -8.77 -22.37 -9.36
CA THR A 44 -10.08 -22.44 -10.03
C THR A 44 -10.31 -21.31 -11.03
N TYR A 45 -9.45 -20.28 -11.06
CA TYR A 45 -9.56 -19.22 -12.05
C TYR A 45 -9.30 -19.74 -13.45
N ALA A 46 -9.96 -19.12 -14.43
CA ALA A 46 -9.79 -19.52 -15.82
C ALA A 46 -8.36 -19.22 -16.29
N SER A 47 -7.90 -19.96 -17.32
CA SER A 47 -6.54 -19.75 -17.86
C SER A 47 -6.31 -18.33 -18.43
N ASN A 48 -7.40 -17.67 -18.83
CA ASN A 48 -7.46 -16.28 -19.28
C ASN A 48 -7.85 -15.29 -18.16
N ALA A 49 -7.82 -15.69 -16.88
CA ALA A 49 -7.82 -14.75 -15.78
C ALA A 49 -6.67 -13.76 -15.95
N TRP A 50 -6.86 -12.50 -15.57
CA TRP A 50 -5.92 -11.44 -15.92
C TRP A 50 -5.78 -10.40 -14.83
N VAL A 51 -4.67 -9.68 -14.85
CA VAL A 51 -4.44 -8.47 -14.08
C VAL A 51 -4.14 -7.35 -15.06
N GLY A 52 -4.76 -6.19 -14.89
CA GLY A 52 -4.46 -5.04 -15.74
C GLY A 52 -4.35 -3.74 -14.96
N ILE A 53 -3.83 -2.70 -15.62
CA ILE A 53 -3.79 -1.33 -15.15
C ILE A 53 -5.03 -0.61 -15.66
N ILE A 54 -5.88 -0.16 -14.75
CA ILE A 54 -7.12 0.56 -15.05
C ILE A 54 -7.06 1.95 -14.39
N PRO A 55 -7.44 3.05 -15.05
CA PRO A 55 -7.61 4.34 -14.38
C PRO A 55 -8.56 4.24 -13.19
N SER A 56 -8.20 4.78 -12.01
CA SER A 56 -9.01 4.62 -10.80
C SER A 56 -10.39 5.28 -10.88
N SER A 57 -10.63 6.15 -11.87
CA SER A 57 -11.95 6.74 -12.13
C SER A 57 -12.95 5.75 -12.75
N VAL A 58 -12.49 4.63 -13.29
CA VAL A 58 -13.34 3.58 -13.86
C VAL A 58 -14.00 2.80 -12.71
N PRO A 59 -15.33 2.58 -12.72
CA PRO A 59 -16.01 1.81 -11.69
C PRO A 59 -15.42 0.41 -11.51
N HIS A 60 -15.26 -0.02 -10.26
CA HIS A 60 -14.78 -1.37 -9.95
C HIS A 60 -15.86 -2.44 -10.21
N GLY A 61 -15.43 -3.70 -10.33
CA GLY A 61 -16.30 -4.88 -10.24
C GLY A 61 -16.53 -5.61 -11.56
N SER A 62 -16.90 -4.90 -12.63
CA SER A 62 -17.20 -5.53 -13.93
C SER A 62 -15.94 -5.71 -14.74
N GLU A 63 -15.62 -6.95 -15.09
CA GLU A 63 -14.51 -7.28 -15.96
C GLU A 63 -14.69 -6.68 -17.36
N VAL A 64 -15.89 -6.80 -17.94
CA VAL A 64 -16.24 -6.19 -19.24
C VAL A 64 -16.07 -4.67 -19.25
N GLU A 65 -16.36 -4.00 -18.13
CA GLU A 65 -16.13 -2.55 -18.04
C GLU A 65 -14.64 -2.24 -17.89
N ASN A 66 -13.94 -2.97 -17.02
CA ASN A 66 -12.51 -2.79 -16.80
C ASN A 66 -11.68 -3.08 -18.06
N ASP A 67 -12.04 -4.09 -18.86
CA ASP A 67 -11.40 -4.47 -20.13
C ASP A 67 -11.48 -3.36 -21.18
N LYS A 68 -12.59 -2.62 -21.27
CA LYS A 68 -12.70 -1.46 -22.19
C LYS A 68 -11.74 -0.32 -21.84
N HIS A 69 -11.28 -0.27 -20.60
CA HIS A 69 -10.54 0.85 -20.03
C HIS A 69 -9.12 0.48 -19.60
N ASP A 70 -8.71 -0.75 -19.81
CA ASP A 70 -7.40 -1.20 -19.41
C ASP A 70 -6.32 -0.52 -20.29
N ILE A 71 -5.21 -0.17 -19.66
CA ILE A 71 -4.06 0.45 -20.34
C ILE A 71 -3.08 -0.65 -20.79
N SER A 72 -3.04 -1.72 -20.01
CA SER A 72 -2.21 -2.89 -20.24
C SER A 72 -2.67 -4.01 -19.32
N TYR A 73 -2.59 -5.24 -19.79
CA TYR A 73 -2.95 -6.43 -19.04
C TYR A 73 -1.92 -7.55 -19.19
N VAL A 74 -1.97 -8.51 -18.26
CA VAL A 74 -1.22 -9.76 -18.31
C VAL A 74 -2.12 -10.90 -17.84
N TYR A 75 -2.22 -11.97 -18.64
CA TYR A 75 -2.91 -13.20 -18.24
C TYR A 75 -2.13 -13.95 -17.16
N LEU A 76 -2.87 -14.54 -16.22
CA LEU A 76 -2.32 -15.40 -15.17
C LEU A 76 -1.92 -16.76 -15.73
N SER A 77 -2.57 -17.26 -16.78
CA SER A 77 -2.20 -18.52 -17.46
C SER A 77 -2.11 -19.71 -16.51
N ASN A 78 -3.13 -19.88 -15.66
CA ASN A 78 -3.22 -20.90 -14.60
C ASN A 78 -2.18 -20.79 -13.48
N ARG A 79 -1.37 -19.73 -13.44
CA ARG A 79 -0.45 -19.48 -12.32
C ARG A 79 -1.26 -19.09 -11.08
N SER A 80 -1.02 -19.76 -9.97
CA SER A 80 -1.65 -19.47 -8.68
C SER A 80 -0.86 -18.46 -7.83
N SER A 81 0.35 -18.13 -8.24
CA SER A 81 1.15 -17.04 -7.67
C SER A 81 2.30 -16.65 -8.59
N GLY A 82 2.93 -15.51 -8.30
CA GLY A 82 4.14 -15.07 -8.96
C GLY A 82 4.29 -13.56 -8.96
N VAL A 83 5.16 -13.07 -9.84
CA VAL A 83 5.37 -11.65 -10.10
C VAL A 83 4.99 -11.36 -11.54
N LEU A 84 4.17 -10.34 -11.75
CA LEU A 84 3.85 -9.79 -13.06
C LEU A 84 4.65 -8.51 -13.28
N LYS A 85 5.01 -8.25 -14.53
CA LYS A 85 5.77 -7.07 -14.94
C LYS A 85 4.90 -6.18 -15.81
N PHE A 86 4.84 -4.92 -15.45
CA PHE A 86 4.11 -3.89 -16.18
C PHE A 86 5.00 -2.67 -16.42
N THR A 87 4.53 -1.77 -17.28
CA THR A 87 5.11 -0.44 -17.46
C THR A 87 4.08 0.58 -17.00
N ALA A 88 4.49 1.50 -16.13
CA ALA A 88 3.65 2.58 -15.64
C ALA A 88 3.09 3.40 -16.83
N PRO A 89 1.81 3.82 -16.78
CA PRO A 89 1.25 4.73 -17.79
C PRO A 89 2.14 5.95 -18.03
N LYS A 90 2.21 6.43 -19.26
CA LYS A 90 2.99 7.65 -19.59
C LYS A 90 2.33 8.94 -19.06
N GLN A 91 1.02 8.88 -18.80
CA GLN A 91 0.27 9.99 -18.26
C GLN A 91 0.23 9.91 -16.74
N THR A 92 0.42 11.04 -16.07
CA THR A 92 0.26 11.14 -14.61
C THR A 92 -1.19 10.95 -14.19
N GLY A 93 -1.41 10.34 -13.02
CA GLY A 93 -2.74 10.09 -12.50
C GLY A 93 -2.78 8.91 -11.54
N ARG A 94 -3.99 8.62 -11.05
CA ARG A 94 -4.27 7.46 -10.18
C ARG A 94 -4.76 6.29 -11.01
N PHE A 95 -4.19 5.13 -10.73
CA PHE A 95 -4.48 3.88 -11.42
C PHE A 95 -4.60 2.75 -10.41
N ASP A 96 -5.28 1.67 -10.81
CA ASP A 96 -5.33 0.44 -10.05
C ASP A 96 -4.80 -0.71 -10.88
N PHE A 97 -4.06 -1.61 -10.24
CA PHE A 97 -4.01 -2.98 -10.71
C PHE A 97 -5.29 -3.68 -10.30
N ARG A 98 -6.00 -4.31 -11.23
CA ARG A 98 -7.24 -5.05 -10.96
C ARG A 98 -7.12 -6.46 -11.52
N MET A 99 -7.37 -7.47 -10.67
CA MET A 99 -7.39 -8.88 -11.04
C MET A 99 -8.82 -9.32 -11.36
N HIS A 100 -8.97 -10.09 -12.43
CA HIS A 100 -10.22 -10.69 -12.86
C HIS A 100 -10.09 -12.20 -12.99
N ASP A 101 -11.13 -12.93 -12.60
CA ASP A 101 -11.14 -14.40 -12.56
C ASP A 101 -11.28 -15.08 -13.93
N THR A 102 -11.71 -14.34 -14.96
CA THR A 102 -11.77 -14.78 -16.36
C THR A 102 -11.94 -13.58 -17.30
N ASP A 103 -11.40 -13.68 -18.52
CA ASP A 103 -11.63 -12.75 -19.63
C ASP A 103 -12.85 -13.20 -20.46
N SER A 104 -13.97 -13.43 -19.78
CA SER A 104 -15.21 -13.95 -20.37
C SER A 104 -16.41 -13.56 -19.51
N ASN A 105 -16.61 -12.25 -19.34
CA ASN A 105 -17.60 -11.69 -18.43
C ASN A 105 -17.33 -12.09 -16.97
N GLY A 106 -16.08 -11.91 -16.57
CA GLY A 106 -15.59 -12.20 -15.23
C GLY A 106 -16.00 -11.15 -14.19
N LYS A 107 -15.42 -11.30 -13.00
CA LYS A 107 -15.54 -10.35 -11.90
C LYS A 107 -14.17 -9.84 -11.51
N GLU A 108 -14.11 -8.59 -11.10
CA GLU A 108 -12.96 -8.10 -10.35
C GLU A 108 -12.92 -8.79 -8.98
N VAL A 109 -11.77 -9.36 -8.64
CA VAL A 109 -11.59 -10.20 -7.45
C VAL A 109 -10.52 -9.70 -6.50
N ALA A 110 -9.63 -8.81 -6.96
CA ALA A 110 -8.64 -8.11 -6.14
C ALA A 110 -8.20 -6.82 -6.83
N SER A 111 -7.82 -5.80 -6.07
CA SER A 111 -7.21 -4.58 -6.61
C SER A 111 -6.20 -3.94 -5.65
N VAL A 112 -5.26 -3.18 -6.22
CA VAL A 112 -4.32 -2.34 -5.47
C VAL A 112 -4.02 -1.07 -6.27
N SER A 113 -4.11 0.08 -5.62
CA SER A 113 -3.92 1.40 -6.27
C SER A 113 -2.46 1.83 -6.29
N PHE A 114 -2.10 2.63 -7.30
CA PHE A 114 -0.85 3.37 -7.38
C PHE A 114 -1.05 4.71 -8.12
N GLU A 115 -0.02 5.55 -8.11
CA GLU A 115 -0.02 6.85 -8.77
C GLU A 115 1.19 6.99 -9.68
N VAL A 116 0.96 7.51 -10.89
CA VAL A 116 2.04 7.98 -11.75
C VAL A 116 2.22 9.47 -11.54
N ARG A 117 3.44 9.88 -11.17
CA ARG A 117 3.81 11.28 -10.98
C ARG A 117 5.06 11.59 -11.79
N ASN A 118 5.19 12.83 -12.27
CA ASN A 118 6.40 13.29 -12.97
C ASN A 118 7.67 13.26 -12.09
N GLN A 119 7.49 13.07 -10.78
CA GLN A 119 8.55 12.92 -9.80
C GLN A 119 8.11 11.85 -8.81
N ILE A 120 8.94 10.83 -8.61
CA ILE A 120 8.87 10.03 -7.39
C ILE A 120 9.29 10.98 -6.27
N PRO A 121 8.65 10.95 -5.10
CA PRO A 121 9.19 11.55 -3.89
C PRO A 121 10.55 10.91 -3.55
N THR A 122 11.61 11.30 -4.24
CA THR A 122 12.99 11.02 -3.86
C THR A 122 13.27 11.88 -2.65
N SER A 123 13.65 11.27 -1.54
CA SER A 123 14.37 11.98 -0.49
C SER A 123 15.47 12.82 -1.15
N VAL A 124 15.48 14.12 -0.83
CA VAL A 124 16.43 15.16 -1.24
C VAL A 124 16.13 15.87 -2.57
N THR A 125 15.48 17.03 -2.45
CA THR A 125 16.04 18.27 -2.98
C THR A 125 16.02 19.29 -1.85
N VAL A 126 17.20 19.76 -1.43
CA VAL A 126 17.31 20.95 -0.58
C VAL A 126 16.89 22.14 -1.44
N VAL A 127 15.59 22.42 -1.49
CA VAL A 127 15.10 23.73 -1.92
C VAL A 127 15.18 24.66 -0.71
N LYS A 128 16.22 25.49 -0.72
CA LYS A 128 16.18 26.76 -0.01
C LYS A 128 15.00 27.57 -0.57
N GLU A 129 14.16 27.98 0.37
CA GLU A 129 13.17 29.06 0.31
C GLU A 129 11.84 28.88 -0.43
N SER A 130 10.80 29.18 0.35
CA SER A 130 9.49 29.77 0.03
C SER A 130 8.41 28.89 -0.62
N ASN A 131 7.33 28.71 0.17
CA ASN A 131 5.98 28.25 -0.21
C ASN A 131 5.74 26.74 -0.30
N VAL A 132 6.06 26.01 0.77
CA VAL A 132 5.57 24.64 0.93
C VAL A 132 4.12 24.68 1.43
N GLU A 133 3.17 24.68 0.50
CA GLU A 133 1.72 24.61 0.79
C GLU A 133 1.28 23.23 1.29
N ASN A 134 2.08 22.18 1.03
CA ASN A 134 1.76 20.80 1.35
C ASN A 134 2.69 20.24 2.44
N PRO A 135 2.17 19.51 3.44
CA PRO A 135 3.00 18.82 4.42
C PRO A 135 3.88 17.76 3.77
N VAL A 136 5.11 17.64 4.26
CA VAL A 136 6.09 16.67 3.75
C VAL A 136 6.75 15.94 4.90
N LEU A 137 6.93 14.63 4.74
CA LEU A 137 7.76 13.78 5.58
C LEU A 137 8.93 13.24 4.77
N TRP A 138 10.12 13.14 5.37
CA TRP A 138 11.24 12.47 4.73
C TRP A 138 12.17 11.78 5.73
N LEU A 139 12.83 10.73 5.23
CA LEU A 139 13.82 9.94 5.94
C LEU A 139 15.11 9.88 5.11
N ALA A 140 16.25 9.80 5.81
CA ALA A 140 17.55 9.56 5.18
C ALA A 140 17.67 8.10 4.68
N ASP A 141 17.14 7.16 5.46
CA ASP A 141 17.12 5.73 5.16
C ASP A 141 15.67 5.19 5.19
N LEU A 142 15.39 4.14 4.43
CA LEU A 142 14.07 3.48 4.42
C LEU A 142 14.12 2.05 5.01
N GLN A 143 15.29 1.65 5.51
CA GLN A 143 15.51 0.32 6.07
C GLN A 143 16.26 0.47 7.39
N PHE A 144 15.69 -0.09 8.44
CA PHE A 144 16.20 0.04 9.79
C PHE A 144 16.25 -1.34 10.47
N THR A 145 17.21 -1.54 11.36
CA THR A 145 17.18 -2.71 12.25
C THR A 145 16.23 -2.45 13.42
N PRO A 146 15.66 -3.49 14.06
CA PRO A 146 14.82 -3.32 15.24
C PRO A 146 15.47 -2.41 16.31
N GLY A 147 14.73 -1.40 16.77
CA GLY A 147 15.20 -0.44 17.78
C GLY A 147 16.20 0.61 17.27
N GLN A 148 16.60 0.60 16.00
CA GLN A 148 17.47 1.62 15.42
C GLN A 148 16.81 3.00 15.51
N GLU A 149 17.60 4.03 15.86
CA GLU A 149 17.13 5.42 15.85
C GLU A 149 16.74 5.85 14.43
N ILE A 150 15.55 6.43 14.32
CA ILE A 150 15.02 7.01 13.09
C ILE A 150 14.85 8.51 13.29
N LYS A 151 15.55 9.30 12.47
CA LYS A 151 15.35 10.75 12.37
C LYS A 151 14.35 11.05 11.28
N LEU A 152 13.10 11.23 11.68
CA LEU A 152 12.04 11.68 10.80
C LEU A 152 12.10 13.18 10.65
N HIS A 153 12.33 13.64 9.44
CA HIS A 153 12.22 15.05 9.14
C HIS A 153 10.82 15.36 8.61
N TYR A 154 10.32 16.55 8.95
CA TYR A 154 9.00 16.98 8.52
C TYR A 154 8.98 18.47 8.20
N LYS A 155 7.99 18.85 7.40
CA LYS A 155 7.62 20.24 7.13
C LYS A 155 6.11 20.36 7.17
N THR A 156 5.62 21.32 7.96
CA THR A 156 4.19 21.62 8.07
C THR A 156 3.86 22.99 7.52
N PRO A 157 2.83 23.12 6.69
CA PRO A 157 2.24 24.41 6.34
C PRO A 157 1.70 25.17 7.55
N SER A 158 1.47 26.47 7.39
CA SER A 158 0.93 27.33 8.45
C SER A 158 -0.51 27.00 8.88
N TRP A 159 -1.26 26.25 8.07
CA TRP A 159 -2.62 25.81 8.38
C TRP A 159 -2.68 24.58 9.30
N VAL A 160 -1.55 23.88 9.51
CA VAL A 160 -1.48 22.70 10.37
C VAL A 160 -1.65 23.12 11.83
N ARG A 161 -2.57 22.46 12.55
CA ARG A 161 -2.90 22.81 13.93
C ARG A 161 -1.78 22.40 14.89
N THR A 162 -1.72 23.04 16.06
CA THR A 162 -0.74 22.73 17.12
C THR A 162 -0.89 21.33 17.71
N ASN A 163 -2.05 20.70 17.53
CA ASN A 163 -2.33 19.32 17.93
C ASN A 163 -2.20 18.34 16.76
N ALA A 164 -1.58 18.73 15.65
CA ALA A 164 -1.18 17.79 14.62
C ALA A 164 -0.17 16.78 15.18
N TRP A 165 -0.17 15.57 14.67
CA TRP A 165 0.70 14.50 15.16
C TRP A 165 1.27 13.67 14.02
N ILE A 166 2.43 13.07 14.29
CA ILE A 166 3.02 12.07 13.41
C ILE A 166 3.26 10.80 14.21
N GLY A 167 2.80 9.66 13.69
CA GLY A 167 3.04 8.37 14.32
C GLY A 167 3.59 7.31 13.37
N ILE A 168 4.09 6.22 13.95
CA ILE A 168 4.46 4.99 13.27
C ILE A 168 3.25 4.07 13.24
N ILE A 169 2.74 3.79 12.05
CA ILE A 169 1.58 2.91 11.84
C ILE A 169 2.04 1.71 11.00
N PRO A 170 1.63 0.47 11.33
CA PRO A 170 1.84 -0.69 10.45
C PRO A 170 1.26 -0.45 9.05
N ALA A 171 2.00 -0.79 8.00
CA ALA A 171 1.62 -0.45 6.62
C ALA A 171 0.31 -1.10 6.15
N ASN A 172 -0.15 -2.17 6.81
CA ASN A 172 -1.41 -2.85 6.51
C ASN A 172 -2.66 -2.14 7.07
N ILE A 173 -2.50 -1.10 7.88
CA ILE A 173 -3.62 -0.30 8.38
C ILE A 173 -4.08 0.67 7.27
N PRO A 174 -5.40 0.77 6.99
CA PRO A 174 -5.91 1.71 5.98
C PRO A 174 -5.46 3.15 6.23
N HIS A 175 -5.18 3.89 5.15
CA HIS A 175 -4.83 5.31 5.23
C HIS A 175 -6.06 6.20 5.44
N GLY A 176 -5.83 7.44 5.87
CA GLY A 176 -6.81 8.54 5.78
C GLY A 176 -7.45 8.94 7.11
N SER A 177 -8.01 8.00 7.88
CA SER A 177 -8.70 8.31 9.14
C SER A 177 -7.72 8.45 10.29
N GLU A 178 -7.72 9.60 10.94
CA GLU A 178 -6.94 9.83 12.16
C GLU A 178 -7.34 8.88 13.29
N ALA A 179 -8.64 8.71 13.54
CA ALA A 179 -9.12 7.77 14.56
C ALA A 179 -8.76 6.29 14.29
N GLU A 180 -8.51 5.92 13.03
CA GLU A 180 -8.07 4.56 12.69
C GLU A 180 -6.56 4.41 12.86
N ASN A 181 -5.80 5.44 12.48
CA ASN A 181 -4.36 5.46 12.65
C ASN A 181 -3.96 5.59 14.12
N ASP A 182 -4.69 6.36 14.93
CA ASP A 182 -4.48 6.54 16.37
C ASP A 182 -4.66 5.24 17.15
N ARG A 183 -5.68 4.43 16.81
CA ARG A 183 -5.87 3.09 17.42
C ARG A 183 -4.74 2.12 17.14
N HIS A 184 -3.94 2.37 16.10
CA HIS A 184 -2.94 1.45 15.60
C HIS A 184 -1.52 2.03 15.62
N ASP A 185 -1.35 3.21 16.19
CA ASP A 185 -0.05 3.83 16.27
C ASP A 185 0.81 3.05 17.29
N LEU A 186 2.06 2.78 16.91
CA LEU A 186 3.03 2.16 17.82
C LEU A 186 3.72 3.21 18.68
N LYS A 187 3.84 4.42 18.12
CA LYS A 187 4.46 5.57 18.72
C LYS A 187 4.04 6.80 17.94
N TYR A 188 3.61 7.84 18.63
CA TYR A 188 3.35 9.16 18.07
C TYR A 188 4.17 10.26 18.76
N GLN A 189 4.30 11.39 18.07
CA GLN A 189 4.75 12.66 18.63
C GLN A 189 3.95 13.81 18.00
N TYR A 190 3.62 14.80 18.82
CA TYR A 190 2.98 16.03 18.33
C TYR A 190 3.94 16.88 17.51
N VAL A 191 3.39 17.47 16.45
CA VAL A 191 4.09 18.44 15.63
C VAL A 191 3.88 19.82 16.22
N LYS A 192 4.95 20.43 16.74
CA LYS A 192 4.88 21.83 17.20
C LYS A 192 4.65 22.74 16.00
N SER A 193 3.78 23.74 16.15
CA SER A 193 3.23 24.51 15.03
C SER A 193 4.26 25.19 14.15
N SER A 194 3.98 25.17 12.85
CA SER A 194 4.54 25.98 11.77
C SER A 194 6.06 26.05 11.69
N ALA A 195 6.73 24.91 11.53
CA ALA A 195 8.11 24.89 11.06
C ALA A 195 8.53 23.53 10.49
N ASP A 196 9.64 23.56 9.77
CA ASP A 196 10.47 22.41 9.47
C ASP A 196 11.01 21.86 10.80
N GLY A 197 11.04 20.53 10.95
CA GLY A 197 11.52 19.93 12.19
C GLY A 197 12.02 18.51 12.00
N VAL A 198 12.59 17.99 13.09
CA VAL A 198 13.07 16.61 13.17
C VAL A 198 12.48 15.97 14.42
N LEU A 199 11.80 14.85 14.23
CA LEU A 199 11.34 13.96 15.29
C LEU A 199 12.25 12.75 15.34
N THR A 200 12.57 12.30 16.55
CA THR A 200 13.39 11.11 16.76
C THR A 200 12.51 9.98 17.26
N PHE A 201 12.53 8.85 16.57
CA PHE A 201 11.82 7.63 16.92
C PHE A 201 12.80 6.46 17.02
N ASN A 202 12.35 5.34 17.61
CA ASN A 202 13.04 4.07 17.47
C ASN A 202 12.23 3.18 16.53
N ALA A 203 12.91 2.48 15.63
CA ALA A 203 12.31 1.50 14.75
C ALA A 203 11.54 0.44 15.57
N PRO A 204 10.34 0.01 15.14
CA PRO A 204 9.60 -1.07 15.79
C PRO A 204 10.45 -2.31 16.06
N SER A 205 10.20 -3.00 17.18
CA SER A 205 10.95 -4.21 17.56
C SER A 205 10.69 -5.38 16.62
N ASN A 206 9.51 -5.41 15.99
CA ASN A 206 9.11 -6.46 15.07
C ASN A 206 9.52 -6.06 13.64
N PRO A 207 10.18 -6.95 12.89
CA PRO A 207 10.39 -6.76 11.45
C PRO A 207 9.05 -6.62 10.70
N GLY A 208 9.03 -5.80 9.67
CA GLY A 208 7.83 -5.54 8.88
C GLY A 208 7.86 -4.22 8.13
N ASN A 209 6.75 -3.90 7.48
CA ASN A 209 6.55 -2.64 6.77
C ASN A 209 5.71 -1.70 7.62
N TYR A 210 6.16 -0.46 7.71
CA TYR A 210 5.57 0.59 8.53
C TYR A 210 5.52 1.89 7.73
N SER A 211 4.70 2.83 8.19
CA SER A 211 4.69 4.19 7.66
C SER A 211 4.72 5.19 8.80
N PHE A 212 5.46 6.28 8.62
CA PHE A 212 5.15 7.50 9.34
C PHE A 212 3.96 8.17 8.68
N ARG A 213 2.94 8.53 9.47
CA ARG A 213 1.72 9.20 8.97
C ARG A 213 1.49 10.47 9.77
N MET A 214 1.33 11.59 9.07
CA MET A 214 1.03 12.91 9.65
C MET A 214 -0.47 13.17 9.59
N HIS A 215 -1.03 13.62 10.70
CA HIS A 215 -2.43 14.02 10.85
C HIS A 215 -2.54 15.51 11.20
N ASP A 216 -3.49 16.21 10.59
CA ASP A 216 -3.65 17.66 10.75
C ASP A 216 -4.24 18.10 12.11
N SER A 217 -4.83 17.16 12.86
CA SER A 217 -5.43 17.40 14.17
C SER A 217 -5.66 16.09 14.93
N ASP A 218 -5.37 16.08 16.23
CA ASP A 218 -5.76 15.05 17.20
C ASP A 218 -7.25 15.15 17.61
N ALA A 219 -8.13 15.50 16.67
CA ALA A 219 -9.55 15.72 16.94
C ALA A 219 -10.38 15.41 15.70
N ASN A 220 -10.38 14.14 15.27
CA ASN A 220 -10.93 13.69 13.99
C ASN A 220 -10.23 14.34 12.79
N GLY A 221 -8.89 14.34 12.84
CA GLY A 221 -8.07 14.84 11.75
C GLY A 221 -8.13 13.96 10.50
N LYS A 222 -7.43 14.41 9.47
CA LYS A 222 -7.15 13.63 8.27
C LYS A 222 -5.67 13.35 8.18
N GLU A 223 -5.34 12.19 7.65
CA GLU A 223 -3.98 11.95 7.19
C GLU A 223 -3.65 12.90 6.04
N ILE A 224 -2.57 13.67 6.19
CA ILE A 224 -2.18 14.73 5.26
C ILE A 224 -0.82 14.48 4.60
N SER A 225 0.02 13.59 5.14
CA SER A 225 1.27 13.14 4.53
C SER A 225 1.68 11.80 5.12
N ASN A 226 2.39 10.96 4.36
CA ASN A 226 3.00 9.74 4.88
C ASN A 226 4.33 9.41 4.18
N ILE A 227 5.12 8.54 4.81
CA ILE A 227 6.31 7.92 4.21
C ILE A 227 6.50 6.50 4.76
N GLY A 228 6.66 5.52 3.86
CA GLY A 228 6.88 4.11 4.23
C GLY A 228 8.34 3.79 4.53
N PHE A 229 8.59 2.82 5.41
CA PHE A 229 9.90 2.24 5.70
C PHE A 229 9.77 0.76 6.11
N THR A 230 10.88 0.02 6.10
CA THR A 230 10.95 -1.39 6.49
C THR A 230 11.86 -1.57 7.70
N VAL A 231 11.45 -2.42 8.64
CA VAL A 231 12.31 -2.97 9.69
C VAL A 231 12.71 -4.38 9.32
N LYS A 232 14.01 -4.69 9.32
CA LYS A 232 14.53 -6.03 9.02
C LYS A 232 15.83 -6.34 9.76
#